data_AF-A0A3Q7TY18-F1
#
_entry.id   AF-A0A3Q7TY18-F1
#
_cell.length_a   1.000
_cell.length_b   1.000
_cell.length_c   1.000
_cell.angle_alpha   90.00
_cell.angle_beta   90.00
_cell.angle_gamma   90.00
#
_symmetry.space_group_name_H-M   'P 1'
#
loop_
_entity.id
_entity.type
_entity.pdbx_description
1 polymer ?
#
loop_
_entity_poly.entity_id
_entity_poly.type
_entity_poly.pdbx_seq_one_letter_code
_entity_poly.pdbx_strand_id
1 'polypeptide(L)'
;MEIELKGSFTDLRKALFQLNTKDASLLTTAQALLRWHDAHQFCSRSGQPTKKNVAGSKRVCPSSKIIYYPQAPTRISIPSSQMAPVVITLVSDGTRCLLARQSSFPKGMYSALAGFCDIGESLEEAVRREVAEEVGLELERLKYSASQHWSFPNSSLMIACHASVKPGQTEIQVNLKELEAAGWFSHDEVATALRRNNPYTQQQNGTFWLPPKLAIAHQLIKEWVEKPSCSTLPA
;
A
#
# COMPACT_ATOMS: atom_id res chain seq x y z
N MET A 1 -29.04 5.92 -16.97
CA MET A 1 -27.89 6.24 -16.10
C MET A 1 -26.65 6.71 -16.88
N GLU A 2 -25.94 5.89 -17.69
CA GLU A 2 -24.77 6.36 -18.47
C GLU A 2 -25.13 7.43 -19.51
N ILE A 3 -26.21 7.20 -20.26
CA ILE A 3 -26.73 8.13 -21.28
C ILE A 3 -27.22 9.44 -20.63
N GLU A 4 -27.80 9.36 -19.43
CA GLU A 4 -28.30 10.53 -18.68
C GLU A 4 -27.17 11.36 -18.05
N LEU A 5 -26.12 10.70 -17.56
CA LEU A 5 -24.95 11.34 -16.96
C LEU A 5 -23.87 11.73 -17.99
N LYS A 6 -24.07 11.39 -19.28
CA LYS A 6 -23.08 11.54 -20.36
C LYS A 6 -21.69 11.00 -19.97
N GLY A 7 -21.67 9.82 -19.35
CA GLY A 7 -20.45 9.20 -18.83
C GLY A 7 -20.41 7.69 -19.07
N SER A 8 -19.26 7.06 -18.77
CA SER A 8 -19.04 5.62 -18.86
C SER A 8 -18.60 5.03 -17.53
N PHE A 9 -19.04 3.82 -17.20
CA PHE A 9 -18.49 3.08 -16.06
C PHE A 9 -17.02 2.71 -16.30
N THR A 10 -16.21 2.87 -15.26
CA THR A 10 -14.81 2.44 -15.24
C THR A 10 -14.54 1.69 -13.94
N ASP A 11 -13.52 0.82 -13.97
CA ASP A 11 -12.97 0.23 -12.76
C ASP A 11 -12.51 1.35 -11.79
N LEU A 12 -12.90 1.22 -10.52
CA LEU A 12 -12.69 2.26 -9.52
C LEU A 12 -11.20 2.45 -9.19
N ARG A 13 -10.37 1.39 -9.28
CA ARG A 13 -8.92 1.51 -9.09
C ARG A 13 -8.31 2.37 -10.20
N LYS A 14 -8.76 2.17 -11.44
CA LYS A 14 -8.36 3.02 -12.58
C LYS A 14 -8.84 4.45 -12.41
N ALA A 15 -10.07 4.63 -11.91
CA ALA A 15 -10.66 5.96 -11.68
C ALA A 15 -9.89 6.76 -10.63
N LEU A 16 -9.42 6.13 -9.55
CA LEU A 16 -8.63 6.80 -8.50
C LEU A 16 -7.43 7.56 -9.07
N PHE A 17 -6.77 7.02 -10.11
CA PHE A 17 -5.61 7.66 -10.72
C PHE A 17 -5.93 8.86 -11.62
N GLN A 18 -7.21 9.10 -11.91
CA GLN A 18 -7.68 10.23 -12.74
C GLN A 18 -8.28 11.36 -11.90
N LEU A 19 -8.52 11.12 -10.61
CA LEU A 19 -9.21 12.05 -9.73
C LEU A 19 -8.23 12.95 -8.98
N ASN A 20 -8.71 14.12 -8.55
CA ASN A 20 -7.97 14.94 -7.60
C ASN A 20 -7.97 14.27 -6.20
N THR A 21 -7.09 14.71 -5.32
CA THR A 21 -6.90 14.12 -3.99
C THR A 21 -8.18 14.14 -3.12
N LYS A 22 -9.02 15.18 -3.25
CA LYS A 22 -10.26 15.30 -2.46
C LYS A 22 -11.28 14.25 -2.89
N ASP A 23 -11.51 14.13 -4.19
CA ASP A 23 -12.46 13.17 -4.76
C ASP A 23 -11.98 11.73 -4.58
N ALA A 24 -10.67 11.49 -4.74
CA ALA A 24 -10.06 10.19 -4.48
C ALA A 24 -10.29 9.76 -3.02
N SER A 25 -10.13 10.66 -2.04
CA SER A 25 -10.37 10.38 -0.63
C SER A 25 -11.83 10.02 -0.33
N LEU A 26 -12.78 10.79 -0.90
CA LEU A 26 -14.21 10.53 -0.75
C LEU A 26 -14.61 9.18 -1.36
N LEU A 27 -14.16 8.87 -2.58
CA LEU A 27 -14.46 7.59 -3.23
C LEU A 27 -13.85 6.41 -2.49
N THR A 28 -12.60 6.54 -2.03
CA THR A 28 -11.91 5.52 -1.22
C THR A 28 -12.72 5.23 0.05
N THR A 29 -13.18 6.28 0.75
CA THR A 29 -14.03 6.14 1.94
C THR A 29 -15.37 5.46 1.62
N ALA A 30 -16.05 5.90 0.56
CA ALA A 30 -17.34 5.36 0.15
C ALA A 30 -17.24 3.87 -0.22
N GLN A 31 -16.21 3.50 -0.99
CA GLN A 31 -15.97 2.12 -1.38
C GLN A 31 -15.69 1.22 -0.18
N ALA A 32 -14.82 1.66 0.74
CA ALA A 32 -14.51 0.91 1.95
C ALA A 32 -15.76 0.66 2.79
N LEU A 33 -16.61 1.67 2.97
CA LEU A 33 -17.86 1.55 3.73
C LEU A 33 -18.87 0.63 3.04
N LEU A 34 -19.03 0.75 1.72
CA LEU A 34 -19.93 -0.12 0.94
C LEU A 34 -19.49 -1.58 1.00
N ARG A 35 -18.19 -1.87 0.81
CA ARG A 35 -17.63 -3.21 0.94
C ARG A 35 -17.78 -3.77 2.35
N TRP A 36 -17.54 -2.96 3.37
CA TRP A 36 -17.73 -3.35 4.76
C TRP A 36 -19.19 -3.75 5.04
N HIS A 37 -20.15 -2.96 4.55
CA HIS A 37 -21.56 -3.27 4.70
C HIS A 37 -21.98 -4.56 3.98
N ASP A 38 -21.39 -4.84 2.83
CA ASP A 38 -21.62 -6.05 2.05
C ASP A 38 -21.07 -7.30 2.77
N ALA A 39 -19.87 -7.20 3.34
CA ALA A 39 -19.26 -8.29 4.10
C ALA A 39 -19.93 -8.58 5.46
N HIS A 40 -20.66 -7.62 6.05
CA HIS A 40 -21.26 -7.75 7.39
C HIS A 40 -22.78 -7.86 7.39
N GLN A 41 -23.37 -8.47 6.37
CA GLN A 41 -24.82 -8.64 6.32
C GLN A 41 -25.36 -9.54 7.44
N PHE A 42 -24.55 -10.48 7.94
CA PHE A 42 -24.91 -11.45 8.97
C PHE A 42 -23.97 -11.41 10.18
N CYS A 43 -24.48 -11.78 11.35
CA CYS A 43 -23.72 -11.83 12.59
C CYS A 43 -22.85 -13.09 12.64
N SER A 44 -21.54 -12.94 12.79
CA SER A 44 -20.61 -14.07 12.95
C SER A 44 -20.91 -14.99 14.14
N ARG A 45 -21.57 -14.48 15.19
CA ARG A 45 -21.89 -15.28 16.38
C ARG A 45 -23.20 -16.05 16.24
N SER A 46 -24.23 -15.45 15.63
CA SER A 46 -25.60 -15.99 15.64
C SER A 46 -26.13 -16.37 14.26
N GLY A 47 -25.43 -16.03 13.17
CA GLY A 47 -25.89 -16.22 11.79
C GLY A 47 -27.05 -15.30 11.38
N GLN A 48 -27.59 -14.48 12.30
CA GLN A 48 -28.76 -13.64 12.03
C GLN A 48 -28.41 -12.35 11.26
N PRO A 49 -29.31 -11.81 10.43
CA PRO A 49 -29.10 -10.54 9.73
C PRO A 49 -28.80 -9.39 10.71
N THR A 50 -27.81 -8.58 10.39
CA THR A 50 -27.48 -7.37 11.15
C THR A 50 -28.18 -6.15 10.55
N LYS A 51 -28.50 -5.14 11.37
CA LYS A 51 -29.15 -3.89 10.94
C LYS A 51 -28.17 -2.72 10.94
N LYS A 52 -28.12 -1.95 9.86
CA LYS A 52 -27.34 -0.71 9.76
C LYS A 52 -27.99 0.39 10.61
N ASN A 53 -27.21 1.32 11.17
CA ASN A 53 -27.75 2.58 11.68
C ASN A 53 -27.99 3.57 10.53
N VAL A 54 -28.75 4.64 10.81
CA VAL A 54 -29.07 5.70 9.84
C VAL A 54 -27.81 6.33 9.24
N ALA A 55 -26.76 6.53 10.05
CA ALA A 55 -25.51 7.13 9.60
C ALA A 55 -24.56 6.16 8.87
N GLY A 56 -24.91 4.87 8.72
CA GLY A 56 -24.05 3.84 8.11
C GLY A 56 -22.80 3.45 8.91
N SER A 57 -22.48 4.17 9.99
CA SER A 57 -21.26 3.97 10.79
C SER A 57 -21.22 2.71 11.66
N LYS A 58 -22.31 1.92 11.74
CA LYS A 58 -22.32 0.65 12.47
C LYS A 58 -23.41 -0.31 11.99
N ARG A 59 -23.26 -1.59 12.33
CA ARG A 59 -24.28 -2.63 12.19
C ARG A 59 -24.50 -3.31 13.53
N VAL A 60 -25.75 -3.61 13.86
CA VAL A 60 -26.12 -4.22 15.14
C VAL A 60 -26.85 -5.53 14.89
N CYS A 61 -26.44 -6.59 15.57
CA CYS A 61 -27.20 -7.84 15.58
C CYS A 61 -28.36 -7.74 16.59
N PRO A 62 -29.63 -7.88 16.17
CA PRO A 62 -30.77 -7.77 17.08
C PRO A 62 -30.80 -8.86 18.16
N SER A 63 -30.31 -10.07 17.84
CA SER A 63 -30.35 -11.23 18.72
C SER A 63 -29.20 -11.25 19.73
N SER A 64 -27.96 -11.07 19.29
CA SER A 64 -26.78 -11.13 20.16
C SER A 64 -26.39 -9.79 20.77
N LYS A 65 -27.02 -8.69 20.34
CA LYS A 65 -26.68 -7.30 20.70
C LYS A 65 -25.24 -6.88 20.35
N ILE A 66 -24.50 -7.68 19.59
CA ILE A 66 -23.16 -7.33 19.10
C ILE A 66 -23.27 -6.15 18.16
N ILE A 67 -22.38 -5.17 18.36
CA ILE A 67 -22.21 -4.00 17.50
C ILE A 67 -20.94 -4.18 16.68
N TYR A 68 -21.09 -4.12 15.37
CA TYR A 68 -20.01 -4.13 14.40
C TYR A 68 -19.75 -2.70 13.92
N TYR A 69 -18.49 -2.30 13.90
CA TYR A 69 -18.04 -1.03 13.36
C TYR A 69 -17.19 -1.26 12.09
N PRO A 70 -17.17 -0.30 11.14
CA PRO A 70 -16.15 -0.26 10.10
C PRO A 70 -14.81 0.06 10.78
N GLN A 71 -14.00 -0.97 11.04
CA GLN A 71 -12.82 -0.86 11.89
C GLN A 71 -11.52 -0.61 11.11
N ALA A 72 -10.77 0.42 11.55
CA ALA A 72 -9.32 0.34 11.83
C ALA A 72 -9.12 -0.52 13.09
N PRO A 73 -8.05 -1.32 13.21
CA PRO A 73 -8.02 -2.48 14.09
C PRO A 73 -8.32 -2.08 15.53
N THR A 74 -9.34 -2.67 16.14
CA THR A 74 -9.41 -2.86 17.61
C THR A 74 -10.54 -3.80 17.98
N ARG A 75 -10.15 -5.04 18.26
CA ARG A 75 -10.90 -6.11 18.95
C ARG A 75 -12.06 -6.78 18.19
N ILE A 76 -11.81 -8.07 17.93
CA ILE A 76 -12.79 -9.17 18.05
C ILE A 76 -14.03 -8.99 17.15
N SER A 77 -13.85 -8.92 15.84
CA SER A 77 -14.90 -9.38 14.91
C SER A 77 -14.37 -9.57 13.49
N ILE A 78 -14.45 -10.82 13.01
CA ILE A 78 -14.32 -11.32 11.62
C ILE A 78 -13.06 -10.87 10.82
N PRO A 79 -12.20 -11.79 10.36
CA PRO A 79 -10.94 -11.44 9.69
C PRO A 79 -11.09 -10.81 8.29
N SER A 80 -12.21 -10.99 7.59
CA SER A 80 -12.35 -10.61 6.17
C SER A 80 -12.74 -9.16 5.90
N SER A 81 -12.83 -8.31 6.93
CA SER A 81 -13.46 -6.99 6.81
C SER A 81 -12.88 -5.91 7.71
N GLN A 82 -11.71 -6.19 8.30
CA GLN A 82 -10.95 -5.25 9.10
C GLN A 82 -9.97 -4.50 8.19
N MET A 83 -9.77 -3.20 8.43
CA MET A 83 -8.68 -2.49 7.79
C MET A 83 -7.35 -3.06 8.28
N ALA A 84 -6.63 -3.75 7.40
CA ALA A 84 -5.38 -4.40 7.76
C ALA A 84 -4.22 -3.40 7.75
N PRO A 85 -3.38 -3.34 8.79
CA PRO A 85 -2.14 -2.58 8.75
C PRO A 85 -1.16 -3.25 7.76
N VAL A 86 -0.60 -2.45 6.87
CA VAL A 86 0.37 -2.89 5.86
C VAL A 86 1.55 -1.96 5.94
N VAL A 87 2.74 -2.49 6.17
CA VAL A 87 3.97 -1.70 6.09
C VAL A 87 4.43 -1.62 4.64
N ILE A 88 4.92 -0.45 4.23
CA ILE A 88 5.56 -0.26 2.93
C ILE A 88 6.90 0.45 3.12
N THR A 89 7.97 -0.19 2.67
CA THR A 89 9.33 0.18 3.04
C THR A 89 10.19 0.40 1.81
N LEU A 90 10.75 1.61 1.70
CA LEU A 90 11.81 1.90 0.74
C LEU A 90 13.17 1.72 1.42
N VAL A 91 13.89 0.68 1.01
CA VAL A 91 15.21 0.33 1.55
C VAL A 91 16.29 1.01 0.72
N SER A 92 17.31 1.58 1.37
CA SER A 92 18.43 2.29 0.73
C SER A 92 19.77 1.81 1.28
N ASP A 93 20.77 1.65 0.40
CA ASP A 93 22.17 1.44 0.80
C ASP A 93 22.94 2.77 0.99
N GLY A 94 22.28 3.89 0.70
CA GLY A 94 22.82 5.25 0.78
C GLY A 94 23.01 5.90 -0.58
N THR A 95 23.28 5.10 -1.62
CA THR A 95 23.48 5.55 -3.00
C THR A 95 22.40 5.06 -3.96
N ARG A 96 21.82 3.89 -3.65
CA ARG A 96 20.77 3.20 -4.40
C ARG A 96 19.59 2.91 -3.49
N CYS A 97 18.41 2.75 -4.08
CA CYS A 97 17.25 2.21 -3.38
C CYS A 97 16.86 0.86 -3.97
N LEU A 98 16.28 0.02 -3.13
CA LEU A 98 15.78 -1.28 -3.52
C LEU A 98 14.34 -1.14 -3.99
N LEU A 99 14.05 -1.64 -5.19
CA LEU A 99 12.70 -1.76 -5.71
C LEU A 99 12.43 -3.18 -6.17
N ALA A 100 11.19 -3.61 -6.04
CA ALA A 100 10.74 -4.94 -6.41
C ALA A 100 9.43 -4.91 -7.20
N ARG A 101 9.11 -6.04 -7.83
CA ARG A 101 7.83 -6.26 -8.50
C ARG A 101 7.28 -7.65 -8.21
N GLN A 102 5.96 -7.72 -8.08
CA GLN A 102 5.21 -8.97 -8.02
C GLN A 102 4.70 -9.34 -9.43
N SER A 103 4.42 -10.61 -9.67
CA SER A 103 3.92 -11.11 -10.96
C SER A 103 2.58 -10.47 -11.37
N SER A 104 1.77 -10.05 -10.39
CA SER A 104 0.50 -9.35 -10.62
C SER A 104 0.66 -7.89 -11.03
N PHE A 105 1.85 -7.30 -10.90
CA PHE A 105 2.07 -5.90 -11.27
C PHE A 105 2.15 -5.75 -12.79
N PRO A 106 1.67 -4.62 -13.34
CA PRO A 106 1.90 -4.33 -14.76
C PRO A 106 3.39 -4.46 -15.12
N LYS A 107 3.68 -4.93 -16.32
CA LYS A 107 5.07 -5.15 -16.78
C LYS A 107 5.88 -3.84 -16.66
N GLY A 108 7.10 -3.95 -16.15
CA GLY A 108 8.00 -2.82 -15.96
C GLY A 108 7.73 -1.94 -14.73
N MET A 109 6.62 -2.15 -14.00
CA MET A 109 6.36 -1.42 -12.75
C MET A 109 7.15 -2.03 -11.60
N TYR A 110 7.95 -1.21 -10.91
CA TYR A 110 8.66 -1.57 -9.68
C TYR A 110 8.26 -0.62 -8.55
N SER A 111 8.19 -1.14 -7.32
CA SER A 111 7.71 -0.42 -6.13
C SER A 111 8.59 -0.73 -4.92
N ALA A 112 8.40 0.03 -3.84
CA ALA A 112 8.85 -0.34 -2.50
C ALA A 112 8.24 -1.69 -2.06
N LEU A 113 8.95 -2.38 -1.15
CA LEU A 113 8.53 -3.65 -0.53
C LEU A 113 7.33 -3.40 0.39
N ALA A 114 6.37 -4.31 0.45
CA ALA A 114 5.18 -4.12 1.28
C ALA A 114 4.56 -5.43 1.71
N GLY A 115 4.13 -5.49 2.98
CA GLY A 115 3.46 -6.65 3.51
C GLY A 115 2.64 -6.37 4.77
N PHE A 116 1.84 -7.36 5.16
CA PHE A 116 0.88 -7.23 6.25
C PHE A 116 1.59 -7.35 7.60
N CYS A 117 1.13 -6.60 8.60
CA CYS A 117 1.58 -6.85 9.96
C CYS A 117 0.85 -8.06 10.54
N ASP A 118 1.60 -8.93 11.21
CA ASP A 118 1.05 -10.10 11.88
C ASP A 118 0.49 -9.77 13.26
N ILE A 119 -0.32 -10.69 13.80
CA ILE A 119 -0.91 -10.53 15.13
C ILE A 119 0.18 -10.57 16.19
N GLY A 120 0.27 -9.50 16.99
CA GLY A 120 1.25 -9.38 18.06
C GLY A 120 2.56 -8.72 17.61
N GLU A 121 2.68 -8.36 16.34
CA GLU A 121 3.85 -7.72 15.75
C GLU A 121 3.76 -6.19 15.85
N SER A 122 4.87 -5.53 16.19
CA SER A 122 5.04 -4.09 16.01
C SER A 122 5.28 -3.74 14.53
N LEU A 123 5.10 -2.46 14.17
CA LEU A 123 5.36 -2.02 12.79
C LEU A 123 6.84 -2.21 12.43
N GLU A 124 7.72 -1.97 13.39
CA GLU A 124 9.16 -2.12 13.27
C GLU A 124 9.59 -3.58 13.06
N GLU A 125 8.91 -4.53 13.71
CA GLU A 125 9.12 -5.97 13.51
C GLU A 125 8.62 -6.40 12.13
N ALA A 126 7.41 -5.97 11.74
CA ALA A 126 6.83 -6.27 10.43
C ALA A 126 7.74 -5.79 9.29
N VAL A 127 8.25 -4.56 9.38
CA VAL A 127 9.19 -4.05 8.37
C VAL A 127 10.45 -4.91 8.27
N ARG A 128 11.02 -5.35 9.39
CA ARG A 128 12.23 -6.19 9.37
C ARG A 128 11.94 -7.58 8.83
N ARG A 129 10.83 -8.20 9.24
CA ARG A 129 10.42 -9.52 8.78
C ARG A 129 10.18 -9.50 7.28
N GLU A 130 9.35 -8.60 6.77
CA GLU A 130 9.01 -8.52 5.34
C GLU A 130 10.26 -8.30 4.48
N VAL A 131 11.16 -7.41 4.88
CA VAL A 131 12.42 -7.19 4.14
C VAL A 131 13.34 -8.41 4.19
N ALA A 132 13.41 -9.12 5.32
CA ALA A 132 14.18 -10.34 5.43
C ALA A 132 13.58 -11.49 4.60
N GLU A 133 12.25 -11.64 4.60
CA GLU A 133 11.52 -12.70 3.88
C GLU A 133 11.55 -12.49 2.36
N GLU A 134 11.33 -11.26 1.88
CA GLU A 134 11.22 -10.98 0.45
C GLU A 134 12.59 -10.90 -0.25
N VAL A 135 13.61 -10.35 0.42
CA VAL A 135 14.92 -10.02 -0.20
C VAL A 135 16.14 -10.39 0.62
N GLY A 136 15.98 -10.99 1.81
CA GLY A 136 17.10 -11.49 2.61
C GLY A 136 17.98 -10.41 3.28
N LEU A 137 17.49 -9.18 3.42
CA LEU A 137 18.28 -8.07 3.97
C LEU A 137 17.99 -7.81 5.45
N GLU A 138 19.04 -7.45 6.20
CA GLU A 138 18.92 -6.94 7.57
C GLU A 138 18.92 -5.40 7.58
N LEU A 139 17.95 -4.81 8.28
CA LEU A 139 17.82 -3.36 8.39
C LEU A 139 18.61 -2.80 9.59
N GLU A 140 19.33 -1.71 9.35
CA GLU A 140 20.07 -0.96 10.37
C GLU A 140 19.18 0.11 11.01
N ARG A 141 18.55 0.95 10.19
CA ARG A 141 17.71 2.06 10.66
C ARG A 141 16.37 2.04 9.96
N LEU A 142 15.36 2.50 10.68
CA LEU A 142 13.99 2.65 10.21
C LEU A 142 13.47 4.04 10.58
N LYS A 143 12.78 4.69 9.65
CA LYS A 143 12.16 6.00 9.85
C LYS A 143 10.78 6.04 9.21
N TYR A 144 9.76 6.29 10.03
CA TYR A 144 8.41 6.58 9.54
C TYR A 144 8.41 7.82 8.64
N SER A 145 7.62 7.77 7.57
CA SER A 145 7.37 8.89 6.65
C SER A 145 5.92 9.34 6.69
N ALA A 146 5.00 8.46 6.33
CA ALA A 146 3.60 8.82 6.09
C ALA A 146 2.67 7.61 6.25
N SER A 147 1.36 7.85 6.16
CA SER A 147 0.37 6.79 6.06
C SER A 147 -0.69 7.13 5.01
N GLN A 148 -1.27 6.10 4.40
CA GLN A 148 -2.31 6.23 3.38
C GLN A 148 -3.36 5.14 3.58
N HIS A 149 -4.64 5.53 3.60
CA HIS A 149 -5.73 4.57 3.45
C HIS A 149 -5.78 4.08 2.01
N TRP A 150 -5.77 2.76 1.84
CA TRP A 150 -5.76 2.11 0.54
C TRP A 150 -6.93 1.13 0.44
N SER A 151 -7.89 1.39 -0.46
CA SER A 151 -9.17 0.63 -0.52
C SER A 151 -9.20 -0.52 -1.52
N PHE A 152 -8.05 -0.97 -2.05
CA PHE A 152 -7.99 -1.94 -3.15
C PHE A 152 -6.98 -3.07 -2.93
N PRO A 153 -7.38 -4.35 -3.06
CA PRO A 153 -8.75 -4.89 -3.14
C PRO A 153 -9.44 -4.95 -1.76
N ASN A 154 -8.64 -5.03 -0.70
CA ASN A 154 -9.06 -4.99 0.69
C ASN A 154 -8.77 -3.59 1.25
N SER A 155 -9.57 -3.15 2.23
CA SER A 155 -9.27 -1.91 2.94
C SER A 155 -8.01 -2.13 3.79
N SER A 156 -6.98 -1.33 3.56
CA SER A 156 -5.71 -1.41 4.28
C SER A 156 -5.24 -0.02 4.71
N LEU A 157 -4.51 0.04 5.82
CA LEU A 157 -3.77 1.22 6.22
C LEU A 157 -2.31 1.01 5.86
N MET A 158 -1.85 1.67 4.80
CA MET A 158 -0.46 1.65 4.36
C MET A 158 0.35 2.55 5.28
N ILE A 159 1.44 2.04 5.83
CA ILE A 159 2.32 2.74 6.76
C ILE A 159 3.71 2.77 6.14
N ALA A 160 4.11 3.95 5.69
CA ALA A 160 5.30 4.15 4.88
C ALA A 160 6.53 4.44 5.72
N CYS A 161 7.59 3.69 5.45
CA CYS A 161 8.87 3.78 6.13
C CYS A 161 10.02 3.90 5.12
N HIS A 162 11.03 4.68 5.48
CA HIS A 162 12.37 4.60 4.89
C HIS A 162 13.23 3.71 5.77
N ALA A 163 14.02 2.84 5.18
CA ALA A 163 14.98 2.02 5.90
C ALA A 163 16.36 2.05 5.25
N SER A 164 17.41 1.82 6.05
CA SER A 164 18.78 1.64 5.54
C SER A 164 19.35 0.30 5.96
N VAL A 165 20.14 -0.31 5.07
CA VAL A 165 20.99 -1.46 5.39
C VAL A 165 22.37 -1.00 5.86
N LYS A 166 23.12 -1.86 6.54
CA LYS A 166 24.51 -1.56 6.90
C LYS A 166 25.38 -1.51 5.63
N PRO A 167 26.41 -0.64 5.60
CA PRO A 167 27.40 -0.65 4.50
C PRO A 167 27.98 -2.06 4.30
N GLY A 168 27.99 -2.54 3.06
CA GLY A 168 28.47 -3.87 2.70
C GLY A 168 27.42 -4.99 2.77
N GLN A 169 26.27 -4.78 3.43
CA GLN A 169 25.15 -5.74 3.45
C GLN A 169 24.15 -5.42 2.32
N THR A 170 24.58 -5.61 1.06
CA THR A 170 23.75 -5.28 -0.13
C THR A 170 23.43 -6.48 -1.02
N GLU A 171 23.87 -7.68 -0.65
CA GLU A 171 23.51 -8.92 -1.35
C GLU A 171 22.04 -9.25 -1.09
N ILE A 172 21.25 -9.33 -2.16
CA ILE A 172 19.81 -9.64 -2.08
C ILE A 172 19.56 -11.11 -2.43
N GLN A 173 18.69 -11.75 -1.67
CA GLN A 173 18.19 -13.10 -1.94
C GLN A 173 16.69 -13.01 -2.16
N VAL A 174 16.30 -12.92 -3.44
CA VAL A 174 14.90 -12.69 -3.81
C VAL A 174 14.07 -13.95 -3.60
N ASN A 175 13.03 -13.87 -2.77
CA ASN A 175 12.04 -14.93 -2.63
C ASN A 175 11.11 -14.95 -3.86
N LEU A 176 11.44 -15.81 -4.83
CA LEU A 176 10.70 -15.94 -6.08
C LEU A 176 9.28 -16.51 -5.94
N LYS A 177 8.87 -16.93 -4.73
CA LYS A 177 7.48 -17.31 -4.47
C LYS A 177 6.56 -16.09 -4.35
N GLU A 178 7.10 -14.95 -3.95
CA GLU A 178 6.35 -13.72 -3.69
C GLU A 178 6.68 -12.63 -4.72
N LEU A 179 7.97 -12.47 -5.02
CA LEU A 179 8.45 -11.46 -5.95
C LEU A 179 8.82 -12.09 -7.31
N GLU A 180 8.50 -11.39 -8.39
CA GLU A 180 8.99 -11.74 -9.72
C GLU A 180 10.44 -11.26 -9.90
N ALA A 181 10.77 -10.07 -9.37
CA ALA A 181 12.12 -9.52 -9.40
C ALA A 181 12.31 -8.45 -8.32
N ALA A 182 13.53 -8.31 -7.83
CA ALA A 182 13.98 -7.17 -7.02
C ALA A 182 15.40 -6.77 -7.43
N GLY A 183 15.74 -5.50 -7.22
CA GLY A 183 17.07 -5.00 -7.59
C GLY A 183 17.37 -3.63 -7.00
N TRP A 184 18.65 -3.31 -6.91
CA TRP A 184 19.12 -1.99 -6.53
C TRP A 184 19.07 -1.05 -7.74
N PHE A 185 18.42 0.09 -7.59
CA PHE A 185 18.30 1.13 -8.60
C PHE A 185 19.07 2.37 -8.15
N SER A 186 19.86 2.92 -9.06
CA SER A 186 20.61 4.16 -8.81
C SER A 186 19.70 5.36 -8.68
N HIS A 187 20.19 6.40 -8.00
CA HIS A 187 19.48 7.67 -7.87
C HIS A 187 19.09 8.25 -9.23
N ASP A 188 20.01 8.24 -10.21
CA ASP A 188 19.77 8.76 -11.56
C ASP A 188 18.69 7.99 -12.34
N GLU A 189 18.66 6.66 -12.24
CA GLU A 189 17.63 5.83 -12.87
C GLU A 189 16.24 6.18 -12.32
N VAL A 190 16.14 6.28 -10.99
CA VAL A 190 14.88 6.57 -10.30
C VAL A 190 14.44 8.01 -10.55
N ALA A 191 15.35 8.99 -10.48
CA ALA A 191 15.07 10.39 -10.78
C ALA A 191 14.59 10.56 -12.23
N THR A 192 15.21 9.83 -13.17
CA THR A 192 14.79 9.82 -14.57
C THR A 192 13.41 9.19 -14.73
N ALA A 193 13.11 8.09 -14.03
CA ALA A 193 11.79 7.49 -14.05
C ALA A 193 10.71 8.37 -13.42
N LEU A 194 11.00 9.12 -12.36
CA LEU A 194 10.08 10.10 -11.76
C LEU A 194 9.72 11.25 -12.70
N ARG A 195 10.69 11.72 -13.51
CA ARG A 195 10.47 12.78 -14.51
C ARG A 195 9.60 12.33 -15.68
N ARG A 196 9.57 11.02 -15.98
CA ARG A 196 8.70 10.45 -17.02
C ARG A 196 7.26 10.49 -16.54
N ASN A 197 6.50 11.47 -17.02
CA ASN A 197 5.09 11.64 -16.72
C ASN A 197 4.24 10.65 -17.56
N ASN A 198 4.54 9.35 -17.47
CA ASN A 198 3.91 8.33 -18.32
C ASN A 198 2.47 8.07 -17.87
N PRO A 199 1.46 8.29 -18.74
CA PRO A 199 0.11 7.89 -18.43
C PRO A 199 0.02 6.36 -18.37
N TYR A 200 -0.78 5.86 -17.42
CA TYR A 200 -1.07 4.43 -17.19
C TYR A 200 -1.47 3.65 -18.46
N THR A 201 -1.93 4.36 -19.50
CA THR A 201 -2.44 3.81 -20.76
C THR A 201 -1.39 3.54 -21.85
N GLN A 202 -0.13 4.00 -21.74
CA GLN A 202 0.88 3.85 -22.80
C GLN A 202 2.00 2.83 -22.50
N GLN A 203 1.87 2.01 -21.46
CA GLN A 203 2.96 1.16 -20.96
C GLN A 203 2.87 -0.28 -21.48
N GLN A 204 3.22 -0.48 -22.76
CA GLN A 204 3.24 -1.80 -23.41
C GLN A 204 4.67 -2.36 -23.62
N ASN A 205 5.72 -1.55 -23.42
CA ASN A 205 7.09 -1.94 -23.84
C ASN A 205 7.98 -2.52 -22.72
N GLY A 206 7.45 -2.87 -21.54
CA GLY A 206 8.24 -3.49 -20.46
C GLY A 206 9.35 -2.61 -19.87
N THR A 207 9.45 -1.34 -20.28
CA THR A 207 10.42 -0.37 -19.76
C THR A 207 10.15 -0.08 -18.28
N PHE A 208 11.20 0.04 -17.47
CA PHE A 208 11.11 0.41 -16.05
C PHE A 208 10.31 1.71 -15.81
N TRP A 209 9.32 1.64 -14.91
CA TRP A 209 8.50 2.77 -14.48
C TRP A 209 8.02 2.62 -13.02
N LEU A 210 7.61 3.74 -12.42
CA LEU A 210 7.31 3.86 -10.99
C LEU A 210 5.80 4.01 -10.72
N PRO A 211 5.30 3.68 -9.52
CA PRO A 211 3.89 3.79 -9.19
C PRO A 211 3.35 5.22 -9.44
N PRO A 212 2.05 5.38 -9.72
CA PRO A 212 1.45 6.69 -10.00
C PRO A 212 1.54 7.63 -8.79
N LYS A 213 1.45 8.95 -9.04
CA LYS A 213 1.66 10.01 -8.03
C LYS A 213 0.81 9.91 -6.77
N LEU A 214 -0.36 9.30 -6.87
CA LEU A 214 -1.28 9.12 -5.73
C LEU A 214 -0.93 7.91 -4.86
N ALA A 215 -0.03 7.03 -5.27
CA ALA A 215 0.40 5.89 -4.46
C ALA A 215 1.46 6.34 -3.43
N ILE A 216 1.34 5.89 -2.18
CA ILE A 216 2.32 6.18 -1.13
C ILE A 216 3.73 5.66 -1.47
N ALA A 217 3.83 4.61 -2.30
CA ALA A 217 5.11 4.16 -2.85
C ALA A 217 5.80 5.26 -3.70
N HIS A 218 5.04 5.97 -4.53
CA HIS A 218 5.58 7.09 -5.32
C HIS A 218 6.07 8.21 -4.40
N GLN A 219 5.33 8.49 -3.33
CA GLN A 219 5.75 9.48 -2.34
C GLN A 219 7.07 9.08 -1.66
N LEU A 220 7.21 7.83 -1.19
CA LEU A 220 8.47 7.35 -0.61
C LEU A 220 9.65 7.51 -1.58
N ILE A 221 9.45 7.11 -2.84
CA ILE A 221 10.50 7.16 -3.87
C ILE A 221 10.88 8.61 -4.16
N LYS A 222 9.88 9.50 -4.30
CA LYS A 222 10.09 10.93 -4.49
C LYS A 222 10.85 11.54 -3.31
N GLU A 223 10.45 11.25 -2.07
CA GLU A 223 11.13 11.73 -0.86
C GLU A 223 12.58 11.27 -0.78
N TRP A 224 12.89 10.05 -1.24
CA TRP A 224 14.26 9.55 -1.27
C TRP A 224 15.10 10.28 -2.31
N VAL A 225 14.55 10.55 -3.51
CA VAL A 225 15.25 11.31 -4.57
C VAL A 225 15.47 12.77 -4.16
N GLU A 226 14.48 13.39 -3.51
CA GLU A 226 14.53 14.81 -3.12
C GLU A 226 15.31 15.08 -1.83
N LYS A 227 15.53 14.06 -0.98
CA LYS A 227 16.40 14.21 0.19
C LYS A 227 17.84 14.43 -0.28
N PRO A 228 18.53 15.48 0.21
CA PRO A 228 19.95 15.60 -0.02
C PRO A 228 20.63 14.37 0.56
N SER A 229 21.29 13.56 -0.27
CA SER A 229 22.32 12.66 0.23
C SER A 229 23.27 13.50 1.05
N CYS A 230 23.47 13.17 2.33
CA CYS A 230 24.48 13.81 3.14
C CYS A 230 25.83 13.55 2.46
N SER A 231 26.25 14.48 1.60
CA SER A 231 27.58 14.51 1.03
C SER A 231 28.52 14.71 2.20
N THR A 232 29.34 13.69 2.45
CA THR A 232 30.64 13.72 3.11
C THR A 232 31.02 15.12 3.60
N LEU A 233 30.97 15.33 4.92
CA LEU A 233 31.73 16.41 5.53
C LEU A 233 33.20 16.18 5.11
N PRO A 234 33.87 17.17 4.47
CA PRO A 234 35.30 17.09 4.25
C PRO A 234 36.03 17.10 5.60
N ALA A 235 37.20 16.46 5.60
CA ALA A 235 38.08 16.12 6.73
C ALA A 235 38.24 17.18 7.83
#